data_AF-A0A936LQX7-F1
#
_entry.id   AF-A0A936LQX7-F1
#
_cell.length_a   1.000
_cell.length_b   1.000
_cell.length_c   1.000
_cell.angle_alpha   90.00
_cell.angle_beta   90.00
_cell.angle_gamma   90.00
#
_symmetry.space_group_name_H-M   'P 1'
#
loop_
_entity.id
_entity.type
_entity.pdbx_description
1 polymer ?
#
loop_
_entity_poly.entity_id
_entity_poly.type
_entity_poly.pdbx_seq_one_letter_code
_entity_poly.pdbx_strand_id
1 'polypeptide(L)' 'MVVVIKRGMSRQRIKLLVSKLHAAPRQGRKVVDAYKYGGVLKLDEDPVVLQQRWRDEW' A
#
# COMPACT_ATOMS: atom_id res chain seq x y z
N MET A 1 17.13 0.23 2.19
CA MET A 1 18.41 -0.15 2.82
C MET A 1 19.16 -1.06 1.86
N VAL A 2 20.44 -0.80 1.62
CA VAL A 2 21.27 -1.60 0.69
C VAL A 2 22.36 -2.31 1.51
N VAL A 3 22.54 -3.62 1.30
CA VAL A 3 23.56 -4.42 1.99
C VAL A 3 24.59 -4.91 0.97
N VAL A 4 25.86 -4.61 1.21
CA VAL A 4 26.97 -5.00 0.32
C VAL A 4 27.59 -6.31 0.80
N ILE A 5 27.56 -7.34 -0.05
CA ILE A 5 28.19 -8.64 0.22
C ILE A 5 29.52 -8.68 -0.56
N LYS A 6 30.64 -8.81 0.17
CA LYS A 6 31.99 -8.90 -0.42
C LYS A 6 32.36 -10.36 -0.72
N ARG A 7 33.24 -10.55 -1.71
CA ARG A 7 33.78 -11.86 -2.08
C ARG A 7 34.62 -12.44 -0.94
N GLY A 8 34.40 -13.70 -0.57
CA GLY A 8 35.07 -14.37 0.56
C GLY A 8 34.29 -14.34 1.89
N MET A 9 33.08 -13.78 1.93
CA MET A 9 32.23 -13.87 3.12
C MET A 9 31.78 -15.30 3.40
N SER A 10 31.82 -15.70 4.67
CA SER A 10 31.31 -17.00 5.10
C SER A 10 29.79 -17.07 4.99
N ARG A 11 29.27 -18.27 4.68
CA ARG A 11 27.84 -18.53 4.48
C ARG A 11 26.98 -18.14 5.69
N GLN A 12 27.52 -18.32 6.90
CA GLN A 12 26.88 -17.92 8.15
C GLN A 12 26.69 -16.41 8.24
N ARG A 13 27.71 -15.64 7.84
CA ARG A 13 27.69 -14.17 7.89
C ARG A 13 26.69 -13.58 6.89
N ILE A 14 26.57 -14.20 5.71
CA ILE A 14 25.56 -13.86 4.70
C ILE A 14 24.16 -14.10 5.24
N LYS A 15 23.89 -15.27 5.85
CA LYS A 15 22.58 -15.57 6.45
C LYS A 15 22.19 -14.55 7.52
N LEU A 16 23.15 -14.13 8.35
CA LEU A 16 22.94 -13.14 9.41
C LEU A 16 22.63 -11.74 8.87
N LEU A 17 23.26 -11.35 7.76
CA LEU A 17 22.98 -10.08 7.09
C LEU A 17 21.59 -10.09 6.43
N VAL A 18 21.22 -11.20 5.80
CA VAL A 18 19.90 -11.39 5.18
C VAL A 18 18.80 -11.40 6.24
N SER A 19 18.98 -12.10 7.36
CA SER A 19 17.98 -12.11 8.43
C SER A 19 17.75 -10.72 9.04
N LYS A 20 18.82 -9.93 9.22
CA LYS A 20 18.72 -8.53 9.66
C LYS A 20 18.00 -7.64 8.66
N LEU A 21 18.14 -7.88 7.35
CA LEU A 21 17.40 -7.17 6.31
C LEU A 21 15.89 -7.45 6.42
N HIS A 22 15.50 -8.70 6.66
CA HIS A 22 14.10 -9.09 6.79
C HIS A 22 13.46 -8.68 8.13
N ALA A 23 14.25 -8.70 9.21
CA ALA A 23 13.80 -8.32 10.55
C ALA A 23 13.73 -6.80 10.74
N ALA A 24 14.36 -6.01 9.87
CA ALA A 24 14.26 -4.56 9.94
C ALA A 24 12.80 -4.13 9.73
N PRO A 25 12.22 -3.33 10.66
CA PRO A 25 10.88 -2.79 10.46
C PRO A 25 10.88 -2.02 9.14
N ARG A 26 9.86 -2.23 8.31
CA ARG A 26 9.65 -1.47 7.07
C ARG A 26 9.32 -0.02 7.41
N GLN A 27 10.30 0.74 7.88
CA GLN A 27 10.20 2.18 8.06
C GLN A 27 9.85 2.80 6.71
N GLY A 28 8.67 3.40 6.63
CA GLY A 28 8.32 4.27 5.51
C GLY A 28 7.32 3.74 4.50
N ARG A 29 6.73 2.54 4.66
CA ARG A 29 5.42 2.31 4.02
C ARG A 29 4.40 3.09 4.85
N LYS A 30 4.23 4.37 4.52
CA LYS A 30 2.99 5.09 4.83
C LYS A 30 1.92 4.23 4.19
N VAL A 31 1.24 3.42 5.01
CA VAL A 31 0.03 2.73 4.58
C VAL A 31 -0.90 3.88 4.26
N VAL A 32 -1.05 4.19 2.97
CA VAL A 32 -1.98 5.22 2.54
C VAL A 32 -3.33 4.69 2.95
N ASP A 33 -3.92 5.34 3.95
CA ASP A 33 -5.27 5.03 4.36
C ASP A 33 -6.19 5.48 3.23
N ALA A 34 -6.54 4.54 2.35
CA ALA A 34 -7.40 4.80 1.22
C ALA A 34 -8.77 5.32 1.67
N TYR A 35 -9.24 4.96 2.87
CA TYR A 35 -10.49 5.44 3.44
C TYR A 35 -10.43 6.92 3.84
N LYS A 36 -9.23 7.46 4.10
CA LYS A 36 -9.05 8.91 4.33
C LYS A 36 -9.38 9.74 3.09
N TYR A 37 -9.22 9.17 1.90
CA TYR A 37 -9.41 9.87 0.63
C TYR A 37 -10.64 9.37 -0.16
N GLY A 38 -11.06 8.13 0.09
CA GLY A 38 -12.32 7.57 -0.37
C GLY A 38 -13.44 7.91 0.61
N GLY A 39 -13.99 9.12 0.50
CA GLY A 39 -15.19 9.49 1.23
C GLY A 39 -16.37 8.58 0.86
N VAL A 40 -17.23 8.26 1.84
CA VAL A 40 -18.50 7.57 1.59
C VAL A 40 -19.52 8.62 1.14
N LEU A 41 -19.96 8.52 -0.12
CA LEU A 41 -21.04 9.35 -0.64
C LEU A 41 -22.35 8.93 0.02
N LYS A 42 -22.79 9.68 1.03
CA LYS A 42 -24.12 9.50 1.64
C LYS A 42 -25.11 10.35 0.85
N LEU A 43 -25.95 9.69 0.08
CA LEU A 43 -27.03 10.32 -0.67
C LEU A 43 -28.35 9.96 -0.02
N ASP A 44 -29.29 10.91 0.00
CA ASP A 44 -30.66 10.68 0.46
C ASP A 44 -31.46 9.82 -0.54
N GLU A 45 -31.09 9.88 -1.83
CA GLU A 45 -31.69 9.12 -2.92
C GLU A 45 -30.67 8.16 -3.57
N ASP A 46 -31.17 7.09 -4.19
CA ASP A 46 -30.33 6.12 -4.90
C ASP A 46 -29.51 6.82 -6.01
N PRO A 47 -28.17 6.66 -6.04
CA PRO A 47 -27.31 7.26 -7.06
C PRO A 47 -27.72 6.91 -8.50
N VAL A 48 -28.33 5.75 -8.73
CA VAL A 48 -28.80 5.35 -10.06
C VAL A 48 -29.98 6.22 -10.51
N VAL A 49 -30.88 6.57 -9.59
CA VAL A 49 -32.03 7.44 -9.89
C VAL A 49 -31.57 8.86 -10.21
N LEU A 50 -30.59 9.38 -9.46
CA LEU A 50 -29.99 10.68 -9.75
C LEU A 50 -29.27 10.67 -11.11
N GLN A 51 -28.55 9.60 -11.44
CA GLN A 51 -27.90 9.46 -12.74
C GLN A 51 -28.91 9.42 -13.90
N GLN A 52 -30.03 8.71 -13.75
CA GLN A 52 -31.09 8.67 -14.76
C GLN A 52 -31.72 10.05 -14.97
N ARG A 53 -32.03 10.78 -13.88
CA ARG A 53 -32.55 12.16 -13.96
C ARG A 53 -31.57 13.12 -14.64
N TRP A 54 -30.27 12.98 -14.39
CA TRP A 54 -29.27 13.88 -14.98
C TRP A 54 -28.87 13.53 -16.41
N ARG A 55 -29.05 12.27 -16.81
CA ARG A 55 -28.76 11.82 -18.17
C ARG A 55 -29.82 12.25 -19.18
N ASP A 56 -30.99 12.73 -18.73
CA ASP A 56 -32.13 13.05 -19.61
C ASP A 56 -32.40 11.91 -20.62
N GLU A 57 -32.13 10.65 -20.21
CA GLU A 57 -32.46 9.45 -20.98
C GLU A 57 -33.96 9.18 -20.80
N TRP A 58 -34.77 10.00 -21.47
CA TRP A 58 -36.17 9.71 -21.82
C TRP A 58 -36.24 8.97 -23.15
#